data_AF-A0A2V9D893-F1
#
_entry.id   AF-A0A2V9D893-F1
#
_cell.length_a   1.000
_cell.length_b   1.000
_cell.length_c   1.000
_cell.angle_alpha   90.00
_cell.angle_beta   90.00
_cell.angle_gamma   90.00
#
_symmetry.space_group_name_H-M   'P 1'
#
loop_
_entity.id
_entity.type
_entity.pdbx_description
1 polymer ?
#
loop_
_entity_poly.entity_id
_entity_poly.type
_entity_poly.pdbx_seq_one_letter_code
_entity_poly.pdbx_strand_id
1 'polypeptide(L)'
;MEIWNPTFDQPGIRGILMAYLEDGLTRRVAAMPESERIRFGIEAVERAHPRLRVHLEAATSLCWAEQPWARGAYSAFRPGEITSWTALIQQPEGSVHFAGEHASSAPGWMQGALESGLRATREVHEAG
;
A
#
# COMPACT_ATOMS: atom_id res chain seq x y z
N MET A 1 12.84 -1.52 5.96
CA MET A 1 12.88 -0.45 4.93
C MET A 1 13.70 -0.94 3.76
N GLU A 2 13.13 -0.81 2.58
CA GLU A 2 13.72 -1.22 1.31
C GLU A 2 13.95 0.00 0.44
N ILE A 3 14.95 -0.05 -0.44
CA ILE A 3 15.26 1.03 -1.38
C ILE A 3 15.10 0.46 -2.79
N TRP A 4 14.24 1.10 -3.57
CA TRP A 4 13.88 0.68 -4.92
C TRP A 4 14.16 1.80 -5.93
N ASN A 5 14.58 1.43 -7.13
CA ASN A 5 14.63 2.32 -8.29
C ASN A 5 13.43 2.03 -9.20
N PRO A 6 12.28 2.74 -9.08
CA PRO A 6 11.12 2.51 -9.94
C PRO A 6 11.30 3.01 -11.38
N THR A 7 12.42 3.68 -11.69
CA THR A 7 12.73 4.22 -13.02
C THR A 7 13.77 3.39 -13.77
N PHE A 8 14.04 2.15 -13.35
CA PHE A 8 15.14 1.33 -13.88
C PHE A 8 15.11 1.11 -15.40
N ASP A 9 13.91 1.06 -15.99
CA ASP A 9 13.70 0.89 -17.44
C ASP A 9 13.32 2.19 -18.16
N GLN A 10 13.37 3.35 -17.48
CA GLN A 10 13.04 4.63 -18.10
C GLN A 10 14.27 5.25 -18.78
N PRO A 11 14.12 5.78 -20.02
CA PRO A 11 15.21 6.44 -20.70
C PRO A 11 15.56 7.77 -20.02
N GLY A 12 16.83 8.15 -20.08
CA GLY A 12 17.33 9.44 -19.59
C GLY A 12 18.33 9.30 -18.45
N ILE A 13 18.72 10.45 -17.88
CA ILE A 13 19.74 10.54 -16.82
C ILE A 13 19.15 10.88 -15.45
N ARG A 14 17.82 11.05 -15.36
CA ARG A 14 17.09 11.31 -14.12
C ARG A 14 16.34 10.06 -13.72
N GLY A 15 16.29 9.81 -12.42
CA GLY A 15 15.59 8.67 -11.87
C GLY A 15 15.01 8.98 -10.50
N ILE A 16 14.16 8.08 -10.02
CA ILE A 16 13.57 8.14 -8.70
C ILE A 16 14.22 7.04 -7.86
N LEU A 17 14.53 7.36 -6.62
CA LEU A 17 14.80 6.36 -5.58
C LEU A 17 13.67 6.42 -4.56
N MET A 18 13.12 5.26 -4.24
CA MET A 18 12.00 5.11 -3.32
C MET A 18 12.48 4.36 -2.08
N ALA A 19 12.38 5.00 -0.92
CA ALA A 19 12.49 4.32 0.37
C ALA A 19 11.09 3.84 0.79
N TYR A 20 10.89 2.52 0.80
CA TYR A 20 9.63 1.88 1.15
C TYR A 20 9.72 1.31 2.57
N LEU A 21 8.73 1.67 3.40
CA LEU A 21 8.69 1.30 4.82
C LEU A 21 7.46 0.45 5.09
N GLU A 22 7.71 -0.78 5.50
CA GLU A 22 6.75 -1.62 6.20
C GLU A 22 7.21 -1.77 7.66
N ASP A 23 6.42 -2.44 8.51
CA ASP A 23 6.78 -2.82 9.89
C ASP A 23 6.68 -1.76 11.01
N GLY A 24 7.25 -2.09 12.18
CA GLY A 24 7.15 -1.35 13.43
C GLY A 24 7.74 0.05 13.41
N LEU A 25 8.64 0.38 12.47
CA LEU A 25 9.11 1.75 12.28
C LEU A 25 8.09 2.64 11.57
N THR A 26 7.22 2.06 10.73
CA THR A 26 6.27 2.81 9.89
C THR A 26 5.32 3.66 10.73
N ARG A 27 4.84 3.18 11.89
CA ARG A 27 3.95 4.00 12.75
C ARG A 27 4.62 5.27 13.27
N ARG A 28 5.90 5.17 13.64
CA ARG A 28 6.67 6.31 14.15
C ARG A 28 6.92 7.33 13.06
N VAL A 29 7.31 6.87 11.87
CA VAL A 29 7.56 7.74 10.72
C VAL A 29 6.25 8.34 10.19
N ALA A 30 5.16 7.57 10.16
CA ALA A 30 3.85 8.05 9.74
C ALA A 30 3.32 9.19 10.63
N ALA A 31 3.67 9.22 11.93
CA ALA A 31 3.28 10.29 12.85
C ALA A 31 4.08 11.59 12.69
N MET A 32 5.15 11.58 11.87
CA MET A 32 5.96 12.77 11.61
C MET A 32 5.31 13.64 10.52
N PRO A 33 5.50 14.98 10.56
CA PRO A 33 5.19 15.84 9.42
C PRO A 33 5.90 15.38 8.14
N GLU A 34 5.33 15.65 6.96
CA GLU A 34 5.89 15.20 5.67
C GLU A 34 7.36 15.60 5.49
N SER A 35 7.75 16.81 5.91
CA SER A 35 9.12 17.30 5.82
C SER A 35 10.12 16.49 6.65
N GLU A 36 9.70 15.93 7.78
CA GLU A 36 10.52 15.05 8.61
C GLU A 36 10.57 13.63 8.03
N ARG A 37 9.48 13.14 7.43
CA ARG A 37 9.48 11.87 6.68
C ARG A 37 10.42 11.92 5.48
N ILE A 38 10.40 13.02 4.73
CA ILE A 38 11.33 13.27 3.63
C ILE A 38 12.78 13.25 4.12
N ARG A 39 13.07 13.95 5.23
CA ARG A 39 14.42 13.97 5.82
C ARG A 39 14.88 12.58 6.23
N PHE A 40 14.00 11.84 6.92
CA PHE A 40 14.24 10.45 7.31
C PHE A 40 14.56 9.57 6.09
N GLY A 41 13.76 9.68 5.01
CA GLY A 41 13.96 8.94 3.77
C GLY A 41 15.30 9.29 3.09
N ILE A 42 15.66 10.57 3.00
CA ILE A 42 16.94 11.00 2.42
C ILE A 42 18.12 10.45 3.22
N GLU A 43 18.08 10.54 4.55
CA GLU A 43 19.14 9.99 5.42
C GLU A 43 19.27 8.47 5.28
N ALA A 44 18.14 7.79 5.13
CA ALA A 44 18.06 6.37 4.87
C ALA A 44 18.74 5.97 3.55
N VAL A 45 18.37 6.64 2.45
CA VAL A 45 18.91 6.33 1.12
C VAL A 45 20.38 6.70 1.03
N GLU A 46 20.82 7.81 1.64
CA GLU A 46 22.22 8.23 1.58
C GLU A 46 23.18 7.29 2.33
N ARG A 47 22.72 6.56 3.35
CA ARG A 47 23.51 5.50 3.98
C ARG A 47 23.85 4.37 2.99
N ALA A 48 22.95 4.07 2.06
CA ALA A 48 23.18 3.08 1.00
C ALA A 48 23.88 3.67 -0.23
N HIS A 49 23.63 4.95 -0.53
CA HIS A 49 24.17 5.67 -1.67
C HIS A 49 24.85 6.98 -1.22
N PRO A 50 26.15 6.93 -0.85
CA PRO A 50 26.87 8.10 -0.38
C PRO A 50 26.82 9.25 -1.38
N ARG A 51 26.66 10.48 -0.87
CA ARG A 51 26.53 11.72 -1.65
C ARG A 51 25.23 11.86 -2.46
N LEU A 52 24.21 11.04 -2.22
CA LEU A 52 22.89 11.19 -2.86
C LEU A 52 22.41 12.65 -2.91
N ARG A 53 22.63 13.40 -1.82
CA ARG A 53 22.16 14.79 -1.69
C ARG A 53 22.68 15.74 -2.77
N VAL A 54 23.85 15.49 -3.36
CA VAL A 54 24.37 16.34 -4.45
C VAL A 54 23.63 16.13 -5.77
N HIS A 55 22.87 15.04 -5.87
CA HIS A 55 22.05 14.67 -7.02
C HIS A 55 20.54 14.81 -6.73
N LEU A 56 20.16 15.25 -5.53
CA LEU A 56 18.76 15.39 -5.14
C LEU A 56 18.15 16.64 -5.76
N GLU A 57 17.13 16.44 -6.59
CA GLU A 57 16.41 17.54 -7.24
C GLU A 57 15.07 17.86 -6.56
N ALA A 58 14.36 16.82 -6.11
CA ALA A 58 13.09 16.91 -5.40
C ALA A 58 12.84 15.66 -4.56
N ALA A 59 11.95 15.77 -3.56
CA ALA A 59 11.50 14.64 -2.75
C ALA A 59 10.05 14.84 -2.32
N THR A 60 9.33 13.73 -2.13
CA THR A 60 7.97 13.70 -1.60
C THR A 60 7.79 12.48 -0.70
N SER A 61 6.78 12.49 0.18
CA SER A 61 6.44 11.36 1.03
C SER A 61 4.94 11.06 1.00
N LEU A 62 4.60 9.81 0.67
CA LEU A 62 3.23 9.30 0.75
C LEU A 62 3.04 8.47 2.03
N CYS A 63 2.14 8.91 2.91
CA CYS A 63 1.68 8.10 4.04
C CYS A 63 0.28 7.56 3.77
N TRP A 64 0.15 6.24 3.58
CA TRP A 64 -1.14 5.60 3.32
C TRP A 64 -2.14 5.74 4.46
N ALA A 65 -1.68 5.75 5.72
CA ALA A 65 -2.53 5.90 6.90
C ALA A 65 -3.21 7.29 6.98
N GLU A 66 -2.60 8.32 6.41
CA GLU A 66 -3.14 9.68 6.35
C GLU A 66 -4.09 9.90 5.15
N GLN A 67 -4.17 8.94 4.22
CA GLN A 67 -5.04 9.10 3.05
C GLN A 67 -6.51 9.02 3.46
N PRO A 68 -7.35 10.03 3.18
CA PRO A 68 -8.70 10.13 3.75
C PRO A 68 -9.62 8.98 3.34
N TRP A 69 -9.38 8.43 2.14
CA TRP A 69 -10.19 7.37 1.54
C TRP A 69 -9.65 5.96 1.80
N ALA A 70 -8.32 5.79 1.89
CA ALA A 70 -7.70 4.49 2.09
C ALA A 70 -7.49 4.15 3.58
N ARG A 71 -7.11 5.16 4.39
CA ARG A 71 -6.87 5.04 5.86
C ARG A 71 -5.89 3.93 6.27
N GLY A 72 -5.05 3.49 5.34
CA GLY A 72 -4.17 2.34 5.45
C GLY A 72 -3.62 1.94 4.09
N ALA A 73 -2.56 1.15 4.06
CA ALA A 73 -1.92 0.70 2.81
C ALA A 73 -2.67 -0.49 2.20
N TYR A 74 -2.96 -1.49 3.02
CA TYR A 74 -3.65 -2.72 2.66
C TYR A 74 -4.14 -3.44 3.93
N SER A 75 -5.05 -4.39 3.76
CA SER A 75 -5.51 -5.25 4.86
C SER A 75 -4.42 -6.21 5.30
N ALA A 76 -4.11 -6.18 6.60
CA ALA A 76 -3.13 -7.05 7.22
C ALA A 76 -3.82 -7.89 8.31
N PHE A 77 -4.11 -9.14 7.99
CA PHE A 77 -4.71 -10.10 8.91
C PHE A 77 -3.65 -10.71 9.84
N ARG A 78 -4.00 -10.91 11.11
CA ARG A 78 -3.21 -11.72 12.04
C ARG A 78 -3.31 -13.21 11.66
N PRO A 79 -2.38 -14.06 12.15
CA PRO A 79 -2.47 -15.50 11.95
C PRO A 79 -3.86 -16.04 12.31
N GLY A 80 -4.51 -16.71 11.36
CA GLY A 80 -5.86 -17.29 11.50
C GLY A 80 -7.03 -16.34 11.24
N GLU A 81 -6.84 -15.01 11.21
CA GLU A 81 -7.93 -14.07 10.94
C GLU A 81 -8.41 -14.18 9.48
N ILE A 82 -7.51 -14.33 8.51
CA ILE A 82 -7.90 -14.44 7.09
C ILE A 82 -8.85 -15.62 6.85
N THR A 83 -8.57 -16.79 7.43
CA THR A 83 -9.44 -17.98 7.29
C THR A 83 -10.75 -17.82 8.05
N SER A 84 -10.75 -17.08 9.17
CA SER A 84 -11.93 -16.92 10.02
C SER A 84 -12.87 -15.81 9.53
N TRP A 85 -12.33 -14.77 8.91
CA TRP A 85 -13.07 -13.54 8.60
C TRP A 85 -13.38 -13.36 7.12
N THR A 86 -12.64 -13.99 6.20
CA THR A 86 -12.88 -13.80 4.76
C THR A 86 -14.32 -14.14 4.38
N ALA A 87 -14.84 -15.29 4.83
CA ALA A 87 -16.23 -15.66 4.55
C ALA A 87 -17.25 -14.67 5.13
N LEU A 88 -16.97 -14.12 6.32
CA LEU A 88 -17.83 -13.11 6.96
C LEU A 88 -17.80 -11.78 6.20
N ILE A 89 -16.63 -11.33 5.75
CA ILE A 89 -16.47 -10.09 4.96
C ILE A 89 -17.17 -10.23 3.59
N GLN A 90 -17.15 -11.42 3.00
CA GLN A 90 -17.75 -11.69 1.70
C GLN A 90 -19.28 -11.84 1.75
N GLN A 91 -19.86 -12.05 2.93
CA GLN A 91 -21.28 -12.31 3.09
C GLN A 91 -22.10 -11.07 2.68
N PRO A 92 -23.02 -11.19 1.69
CA PRO A 92 -23.93 -10.11 1.36
C PRO A 92 -24.95 -9.85 2.48
N GLU A 93 -25.36 -8.59 2.62
CA GLU A 93 -26.39 -8.15 3.57
C GLU A 93 -27.56 -7.56 2.79
N GLY A 94 -28.58 -8.39 2.52
CA GLY A 94 -29.69 -8.03 1.63
C GLY A 94 -29.20 -7.77 0.21
N SER A 95 -29.46 -6.57 -0.33
CA SER A 95 -29.00 -6.15 -1.67
C SER A 95 -27.62 -5.49 -1.65
N VAL A 96 -26.90 -5.54 -0.52
CA VAL A 96 -25.56 -4.95 -0.38
C VAL A 96 -24.51 -6.06 -0.48
N HIS A 97 -23.62 -5.92 -1.46
CA HIS A 97 -22.52 -6.84 -1.73
C HIS A 97 -21.17 -6.16 -1.49
N PHE A 98 -20.20 -6.89 -0.95
CA PHE A 98 -18.90 -6.34 -0.55
C PHE A 98 -17.79 -6.82 -1.49
N ALA A 99 -16.92 -5.89 -1.91
CA ALA A 99 -15.77 -6.16 -2.77
C ALA A 99 -14.58 -5.25 -2.40
N GLY A 100 -13.39 -5.69 -2.77
CA GLY A 100 -12.12 -5.04 -2.45
C GLY A 100 -11.06 -6.07 -2.05
N GLU A 101 -9.79 -5.64 -1.97
CA GLU A 101 -8.69 -6.55 -1.62
C GLU A 101 -8.93 -7.30 -0.30
N HIS A 102 -9.54 -6.62 0.69
CA HIS A 102 -9.91 -7.15 1.99
C HIS A 102 -10.99 -8.24 1.95
N ALA A 103 -11.77 -8.29 0.87
CA ALA A 103 -12.85 -9.26 0.65
C ALA A 103 -12.39 -10.43 -0.24
N SER A 104 -11.09 -10.73 -0.26
CA SER A 104 -10.49 -11.78 -1.08
C SER A 104 -9.51 -12.63 -0.28
N SER A 105 -9.08 -13.76 -0.86
CA SER A 105 -7.99 -14.58 -0.30
C SER A 105 -6.59 -14.00 -0.54
N ALA A 106 -6.47 -12.90 -1.29
CA ALA A 106 -5.22 -12.26 -1.67
C ALA A 106 -5.21 -10.76 -1.26
N PRO A 107 -5.31 -10.44 0.04
CA PRO A 107 -5.26 -9.07 0.51
C PRO A 107 -3.92 -8.41 0.18
N GLY A 108 -3.95 -7.09 -0.03
CA GLY A 108 -2.81 -6.28 -0.46
C GLY A 108 -2.47 -6.36 -1.94
N TRP A 109 -3.20 -7.17 -2.73
CA TRP A 109 -2.97 -7.32 -4.16
C TRP A 109 -4.13 -6.79 -4.99
N MET A 110 -3.80 -6.20 -6.14
CA MET A 110 -4.80 -5.82 -7.16
C MET A 110 -5.62 -7.03 -7.62
N GLN A 111 -5.00 -8.22 -7.68
CA GLN A 111 -5.70 -9.48 -8.01
C GLN A 111 -6.85 -9.76 -7.03
N GLY A 112 -6.64 -9.57 -5.73
CA GLY A 112 -7.68 -9.77 -4.73
C GLY A 112 -8.86 -8.81 -4.91
N ALA A 113 -8.57 -7.55 -5.23
CA ALA A 113 -9.61 -6.57 -5.57
C ALA A 113 -10.40 -6.97 -6.83
N LEU A 114 -9.72 -7.47 -7.86
CA LEU A 114 -10.36 -7.93 -9.09
C LEU A 114 -11.24 -9.17 -8.87
N GLU A 115 -10.71 -10.19 -8.19
CA GLU A 115 -11.42 -11.44 -7.89
C GLU A 115 -12.70 -11.20 -7.08
N SER A 116 -12.59 -10.39 -6.02
CA SER A 116 -13.76 -10.05 -5.19
C SER A 116 -14.79 -9.20 -5.94
N GLY A 117 -14.36 -8.28 -6.81
CA GLY A 117 -15.26 -7.51 -7.67
C GLY A 117 -16.03 -8.38 -8.65
N LEU A 118 -15.37 -9.36 -9.27
CA LEU A 118 -16.01 -10.35 -10.15
C LEU A 118 -17.00 -11.22 -9.38
N ARG A 119 -16.67 -11.64 -8.16
CA ARG A 119 -17.59 -12.39 -7.28
C ARG A 119 -18.83 -11.55 -6.96
N ALA A 120 -18.66 -10.35 -6.41
CA ALA A 120 -19.77 -9.47 -6.03
C ALA A 120 -20.68 -9.14 -7.23
N THR A 121 -20.11 -8.96 -8.42
CA THR A 121 -20.89 -8.75 -9.66
C THR A 121 -21.78 -9.95 -9.99
N ARG A 122 -21.28 -11.18 -9.82
CA ARG A 122 -22.07 -12.40 -10.04
C ARG A 122 -23.19 -12.54 -9.02
N GLU A 123 -22.90 -12.27 -7.74
CA GLU A 123 -23.91 -12.30 -6.68
C GLU A 123 -25.06 -11.32 -6.98
N VAL A 124 -24.75 -10.10 -7.42
CA VAL A 124 -25.76 -9.11 -7.85
C VAL A 124 -26.56 -9.60 -9.05
N HIS A 125 -25.90 -10.24 -10.03
CA HIS A 125 -26.56 -10.74 -11.23
C HIS A 125 -27.53 -11.90 -10.92
N GLU A 126 -27.16 -12.80 -10.02
CA GLU A 126 -27.95 -13.97 -9.64
C GLU A 126 -29.09 -13.65 -8.66
N ALA A 127 -28.98 -12.54 -7.91
CA ALA A 127 -30.01 -12.07 -6.98
C ALA A 127 -31.15 -11.28 -7.66
N GLY A 128 -30.98 -10.88 -8.92
CA GLY A 128 -31.97 -10.16 -9.74
C GLY A 128 -32.80 -11.08 -10.63
#